data_AF-A0A938PPR5-F1
#
_entry.id   AF-A0A938PPR5-F1
#
_cell.length_a   1.000
_cell.length_b   1.000
_cell.length_c   1.000
_cell.angle_alpha   90.00
_cell.angle_beta   90.00
_cell.angle_gamma   90.00
#
_symmetry.space_group_name_H-M   'P 1'
#
loop_
_entity.id
_entity.type
_entity.pdbx_description
1 polymer ?
#
loop_
_entity_poly.entity_id
_entity_poly.type
_entity_poly.pdbx_seq_one_letter_code
_entity_poly.pdbx_strand_id
1 'polypeptide(L)'
;MRSDFERFLAEEDDRFRIGFVEGFEANTNQGALRLLKIGLLRHPKTDKTLGRLWEWHMLEEIEHRLVAFDLYQHLFGDWLNRARMCWVAQHHMAKFIEDRTAIMMRVDIERHGEACRLTGIYQVLKLIARLTPRFISMPPWYSPHRYVITDSVQRLSARLSAEATSVG
;
A
#
# COMPACT_ATOMS: atom_id res chain seq x y z
N MET A 1 -15.75 -3.63 -4.62
CA MET A 1 -14.41 -3.96 -5.19
C MET A 1 -14.53 -4.68 -6.53
N ARG A 2 -14.88 -5.97 -6.61
CA ARG A 2 -14.97 -6.66 -7.92
C ARG A 2 -15.85 -5.92 -8.93
N SER A 3 -17.09 -5.58 -8.55
CA SER A 3 -18.03 -4.84 -9.40
C SER A 3 -17.51 -3.46 -9.82
N ASP A 4 -16.73 -2.79 -8.97
CA ASP A 4 -16.13 -1.50 -9.31
C ASP A 4 -15.06 -1.65 -10.38
N PHE A 5 -14.21 -2.69 -10.27
CA PHE A 5 -13.17 -2.97 -11.25
C PHE A 5 -13.75 -3.44 -12.58
N GLU A 6 -14.80 -4.27 -12.55
CA GLU A 6 -15.54 -4.66 -13.76
C GLU A 6 -16.11 -3.42 -14.46
N ARG A 7 -16.70 -2.47 -13.71
CA ARG A 7 -17.16 -1.19 -14.25
C ARG A 7 -16.01 -0.36 -14.83
N PHE A 8 -14.89 -0.21 -14.12
CA PHE A 8 -13.75 0.55 -14.63
C PHE A 8 -13.16 -0.04 -15.91
N LEU A 9 -13.15 -1.37 -16.03
CA LEU A 9 -12.71 -2.07 -17.24
C LEU A 9 -13.71 -1.94 -18.41
N ALA A 10 -14.99 -1.74 -18.11
CA ALA A 10 -16.03 -1.59 -19.14
C ALA A 10 -16.20 -0.13 -19.61
N GLU A 11 -16.12 0.83 -18.70
CA GLU A 11 -16.62 2.20 -18.92
C GLU A 11 -15.52 3.28 -18.94
N GLU A 12 -14.43 3.10 -18.20
CA GLU A 12 -13.39 4.14 -18.06
C GLU A 12 -12.32 4.02 -19.16
N ASP A 13 -11.58 5.09 -19.44
CA ASP A 13 -10.50 5.06 -20.42
C ASP A 13 -9.18 4.54 -19.83
N ASP A 14 -8.18 4.28 -20.69
CA ASP A 14 -6.87 3.79 -20.24
C ASP A 14 -6.13 4.79 -19.35
N ARG A 15 -6.39 6.09 -19.54
CA ARG A 15 -5.82 7.15 -18.69
C ARG A 15 -6.33 7.05 -17.25
N PHE A 16 -7.62 6.80 -17.08
CA PHE A 16 -8.20 6.52 -15.78
C PHE A 16 -7.66 5.22 -15.21
N ARG A 17 -7.68 4.12 -15.96
CA ARG A 17 -7.27 2.79 -15.45
C ARG A 17 -5.82 2.79 -14.99
N ILE A 18 -4.90 3.31 -15.81
CA ILE A 18 -3.47 3.35 -15.50
C ILE A 18 -3.20 4.37 -14.39
N GLY A 19 -3.87 5.53 -14.40
CA GLY A 19 -3.80 6.47 -13.30
C GLY A 19 -4.30 5.89 -11.98
N PHE A 20 -5.35 5.06 -12.01
CA PHE A 20 -5.88 4.39 -10.83
C PHE A 20 -4.86 3.40 -10.27
N VAL A 21 -4.23 2.59 -11.12
CA VAL A 21 -3.15 1.67 -10.71
C VAL A 21 -1.99 2.45 -10.11
N GLU A 22 -1.51 3.52 -10.76
CA GLU A 22 -0.45 4.37 -10.22
C GLU A 22 -0.81 4.93 -8.84
N GLY A 23 -2.05 5.39 -8.68
CA GLY A 23 -2.55 5.96 -7.42
C GLY A 23 -2.73 4.94 -6.31
N PHE A 24 -3.08 3.70 -6.68
CA PHE A 24 -3.19 2.56 -5.78
C PHE A 24 -1.80 2.15 -5.27
N GLU A 25 -0.84 1.95 -6.18
CA GLU A 25 0.54 1.57 -5.84
C GLU A 25 1.27 2.70 -5.09
N ALA A 26 0.91 3.96 -5.34
CA ALA A 26 1.39 5.09 -4.54
C ALA A 26 0.98 4.96 -3.06
N ASN A 27 -0.16 4.35 -2.77
CA ASN A 27 -0.64 4.15 -1.40
C ASN A 27 0.06 2.98 -0.71
N THR A 28 0.08 1.82 -1.39
CA THR A 28 0.60 0.57 -0.82
C THR A 28 2.09 0.68 -0.54
N ASN A 29 2.88 1.28 -1.44
CA ASN A 29 4.30 1.53 -1.22
C ASN A 29 4.57 2.44 0.00
N GLN A 30 3.76 3.47 0.25
CA GLN A 30 3.94 4.29 1.46
C GLN A 30 3.67 3.50 2.74
N GLY A 31 2.69 2.59 2.70
CA GLY A 31 2.44 1.62 3.76
C GLY A 31 3.62 0.68 3.96
N ALA A 32 4.16 0.13 2.87
CA ALA A 32 5.29 -0.79 2.86
C ALA A 32 6.56 -0.16 3.46
N LEU A 33 6.95 1.02 2.97
CA LEU A 33 8.09 1.77 3.50
C LEU A 33 7.92 2.06 4.99
N ARG A 34 6.70 2.39 5.44
CA ARG A 34 6.43 2.63 6.87
C ARG A 34 6.57 1.35 7.69
N LEU A 35 5.99 0.23 7.25
CA LEU A 35 6.02 -1.05 7.96
C LEU A 35 7.44 -1.60 8.09
N LEU A 36 8.22 -1.54 7.01
CA LEU A 36 9.63 -1.91 7.01
C LEU A 36 10.45 -1.02 7.96
N LYS A 37 10.20 0.30 7.94
CA LYS A 37 10.92 1.25 8.79
C LYS A 37 10.66 1.06 10.29
N ILE A 38 9.42 0.79 10.68
CA ILE A 38 9.08 0.61 12.12
C ILE A 38 9.43 -0.77 12.67
N GLY A 39 9.83 -1.72 11.81
CA GLY A 39 10.25 -3.06 12.22
C GLY A 39 9.14 -3.94 12.81
N LEU A 40 7.86 -3.59 12.59
CA LEU A 40 6.72 -4.31 13.15
C LEU A 40 6.72 -5.80 12.77
N LEU A 41 7.15 -6.09 11.54
CA LEU A 41 7.21 -7.45 10.99
C LEU A 41 8.26 -8.33 11.67
N ARG A 42 9.22 -7.73 12.40
CA ARG A 42 10.27 -8.42 13.18
C ARG A 42 10.00 -8.40 14.68
N HIS A 43 8.87 -7.84 15.11
CA HIS A 43 8.55 -7.75 16.53
C HIS A 43 8.46 -9.15 17.15
N PRO A 44 8.97 -9.39 18.38
CA PRO A 44 8.98 -10.73 18.98
C PRO A 44 7.60 -11.40 19.14
N LYS A 45 6.53 -10.60 19.16
CA LYS A 45 5.13 -11.08 19.21
C LYS A 45 4.53 -11.38 17.84
N THR A 46 5.22 -11.06 16.76
CA THR A 46 4.79 -11.39 15.39
C THR A 46 5.24 -12.81 15.09
N ASP A 47 4.33 -13.64 14.57
CA ASP A 47 4.70 -14.97 14.08
C ASP A 47 5.81 -14.84 13.01
N LYS A 48 6.86 -15.66 13.13
CA LYS A 48 8.07 -15.50 12.30
C LYS A 48 7.80 -15.78 10.83
N THR A 49 6.94 -16.76 10.53
CA THR A 49 6.62 -17.14 9.15
C THR A 49 5.77 -16.06 8.50
N LEU A 50 4.75 -15.58 9.21
CA LEU A 50 3.93 -14.46 8.73
C LEU A 50 4.75 -13.18 8.58
N GLY A 51 5.61 -12.87 9.55
CA GLY A 51 6.51 -11.72 9.48
C GLY A 51 7.38 -11.74 8.23
N ARG A 52 7.97 -12.91 7.90
CA ARG A 52 8.78 -13.10 6.69
C ARG A 52 7.97 -12.95 5.40
N LEU A 53 6.77 -13.53 5.35
CA LEU A 53 5.87 -13.40 4.20
C LEU A 53 5.53 -11.94 3.92
N TRP A 54 5.15 -11.21 4.98
CA TRP A 54 4.84 -9.80 4.87
C TRP A 54 6.07 -8.96 4.52
N GLU A 55 7.26 -9.30 5.02
CA GLU A 55 8.50 -8.62 4.64
C GLU A 55 8.78 -8.73 3.14
N TRP A 56 8.60 -9.92 2.57
CA TRP A 56 8.71 -10.14 1.13
C TRP A 56 7.65 -9.36 0.36
N HIS A 57 6.39 -9.45 0.79
CA HIS A 57 5.30 -8.72 0.16
C HIS A 57 5.53 -7.19 0.15
N MET A 58 6.04 -6.61 1.25
CA MET A 58 6.37 -5.17 1.30
C MET A 58 7.50 -4.78 0.34
N LEU A 59 8.39 -5.70 -0.04
CA LEU A 59 9.37 -5.43 -1.11
C LEU A 59 8.71 -5.41 -2.48
N GLU A 60 7.79 -6.33 -2.77
CA GLU A 60 7.04 -6.35 -4.03
C GLU A 60 6.26 -5.05 -4.24
N GLU A 61 5.66 -4.48 -3.18
CA GLU A 61 4.95 -3.20 -3.26
C GLU A 61 5.87 -2.02 -3.66
N ILE A 62 7.18 -2.10 -3.37
CA ILE A 62 8.16 -1.10 -3.84
C ILE A 62 8.40 -1.26 -5.34
N GLU A 63 8.50 -2.51 -5.82
CA GLU A 63 8.71 -2.82 -7.24
C GLU A 63 7.47 -2.44 -8.06
N HIS A 64 6.27 -2.79 -7.59
CA HIS A 64 5.00 -2.41 -8.21
C HIS A 64 4.91 -0.89 -8.36
N ARG A 65 5.31 -0.13 -7.33
CA ARG A 65 5.32 1.33 -7.38
C ARG A 65 6.20 1.89 -8.49
N LEU A 66 7.39 1.34 -8.69
CA LEU A 66 8.30 1.81 -9.74
C LEU A 66 7.68 1.57 -11.12
N VAL A 67 7.18 0.36 -11.37
CA VAL A 67 6.54 -0.02 -12.63
C VAL A 67 5.32 0.84 -12.93
N ALA A 68 4.41 1.00 -11.95
CA ALA A 68 3.19 1.77 -12.14
C ALA A 68 3.46 3.27 -12.36
N PHE A 69 4.46 3.84 -11.67
CA PHE A 69 4.85 5.22 -11.87
C PHE A 69 5.48 5.43 -13.26
N ASP A 70 6.44 4.60 -13.65
CA ASP A 70 7.13 4.75 -14.93
C ASP A 70 6.18 4.55 -16.11
N LEU A 71 5.26 3.59 -16.01
CA LEU A 71 4.22 3.37 -17.01
C LEU A 71 3.31 4.61 -17.19
N TYR A 72 2.83 5.18 -16.08
CA TYR A 72 2.00 6.39 -16.14
C TYR A 72 2.77 7.58 -16.73
N GLN A 73 4.02 7.77 -16.31
CA GLN A 73 4.86 8.85 -16.83
C GLN A 73 5.15 8.69 -18.32
N HIS A 74 5.40 7.46 -18.77
CA HIS A 74 5.67 7.14 -20.17
C HIS A 74 4.45 7.40 -21.08
N LEU A 75 3.25 7.04 -20.62
CA LEU A 75 2.04 7.13 -21.44
C LEU A 75 1.34 8.50 -21.38
N PHE A 76 1.32 9.15 -20.21
CA PHE A 76 0.52 10.35 -20.00
C PHE A 76 1.32 11.54 -19.46
N GLY A 77 2.23 11.32 -18.51
CA GLY A 77 3.13 12.35 -17.97
C GLY A 77 2.46 13.53 -17.22
N ASP A 78 1.13 13.63 -17.23
CA ASP A 78 0.40 14.75 -16.63
C ASP A 78 0.27 14.57 -15.11
N TRP A 79 0.96 15.44 -14.38
CA TRP A 79 0.95 15.47 -12.91
C TRP A 79 -0.45 15.77 -12.33
N LEU A 80 -1.23 16.67 -12.92
CA LEU A 80 -2.54 17.06 -12.36
C LEU A 80 -3.49 15.86 -12.35
N ASN A 81 -3.58 15.16 -13.49
CA ASN A 81 -4.35 13.94 -13.57
C ASN A 81 -3.78 12.86 -12.63
N ARG A 82 -2.46 12.74 -12.50
CA ARG A 82 -1.85 11.77 -11.58
C ARG A 82 -2.26 12.02 -10.12
N ALA A 83 -2.19 13.27 -9.68
CA ALA A 83 -2.59 13.67 -8.32
C ALA A 83 -4.09 13.42 -8.10
N ARG A 84 -4.94 13.73 -9.09
CA ARG A 84 -6.37 13.39 -9.06
C ARG A 84 -6.59 11.89 -8.95
N MET A 85 -5.88 11.07 -9.72
CA MET A 85 -6.05 9.63 -9.73
C MET A 85 -5.51 8.97 -8.46
N CYS A 86 -4.40 9.46 -7.91
CA CYS A 86 -3.95 9.13 -6.55
C CYS A 86 -5.06 9.37 -5.52
N TRP A 87 -5.76 10.50 -5.60
CA TRP A 87 -6.86 10.80 -4.69
C TRP A 87 -8.01 9.80 -4.85
N VAL A 88 -8.44 9.52 -6.08
CA VAL A 88 -9.52 8.58 -6.40
C VAL A 88 -9.19 7.17 -5.88
N ALA A 89 -8.02 6.64 -6.21
CA ALA A 89 -7.59 5.30 -5.82
C ALA A 89 -7.41 5.17 -4.30
N GLN A 90 -6.76 6.15 -3.66
CA GLN A 90 -6.56 6.13 -2.21
C GLN A 90 -7.86 6.28 -1.43
N HIS A 91 -8.82 7.06 -1.94
CA HIS A 91 -10.15 7.13 -1.34
C HIS A 91 -10.91 5.81 -1.48
N HIS A 92 -10.89 5.20 -2.66
CA HIS A 92 -11.51 3.89 -2.90
C HIS A 92 -10.95 2.80 -1.97
N MET A 93 -9.62 2.74 -1.84
CA MET A 93 -8.95 1.83 -0.91
C MET A 93 -9.32 2.12 0.55
N ALA A 94 -9.30 3.38 0.98
CA ALA A 94 -9.63 3.75 2.35
C ALA A 94 -11.06 3.31 2.72
N LYS A 95 -12.04 3.57 1.85
CA LYS A 95 -13.43 3.14 2.05
C LYS A 95 -13.53 1.63 2.21
N PHE A 96 -12.85 0.87 1.36
CA PHE A 96 -12.84 -0.58 1.47
C PHE A 96 -12.23 -1.06 2.79
N ILE A 97 -11.07 -0.53 3.18
CA ILE A 97 -10.42 -0.87 4.45
C ILE A 97 -11.34 -0.57 5.62
N GLU A 98 -12.09 0.53 5.58
CA GLU A 98 -13.07 0.89 6.60
C GLU A 98 -14.20 -0.12 6.73
N ASP A 99 -14.82 -0.46 5.60
CA ASP A 99 -15.92 -1.42 5.56
C ASP A 99 -15.46 -2.79 6.10
N ARG A 100 -14.26 -3.24 5.70
CA ARG A 100 -13.70 -4.51 6.18
C ARG A 100 -13.31 -4.46 7.64
N THR A 101 -12.69 -3.36 8.09
CA THR A 101 -12.33 -3.16 9.49
C THR A 101 -13.58 -3.21 10.37
N ALA A 102 -14.69 -2.59 9.96
CA ALA A 102 -15.94 -2.62 10.70
C ALA A 102 -16.50 -4.05 10.83
N ILE A 103 -16.45 -4.84 9.75
CA ILE A 103 -16.89 -6.24 9.77
C ILE A 103 -16.00 -7.09 10.68
N MET A 104 -14.68 -7.01 10.51
CA MET A 104 -13.71 -7.79 11.29
C MET A 104 -13.79 -7.44 12.78
N MET A 105 -13.85 -6.15 13.11
CA MET A 105 -13.95 -5.69 14.49
C MET A 105 -15.19 -6.24 15.20
N ARG A 106 -16.35 -6.34 14.54
CA ARG A 106 -17.54 -6.95 15.13
C ARG A 106 -17.30 -8.43 15.50
N VAL A 107 -16.68 -9.18 14.60
CA VAL A 107 -16.35 -10.60 14.82
C VAL A 107 -15.32 -10.76 15.93
N ASP A 108 -14.30 -9.90 15.96
CA ASP A 108 -13.25 -9.95 16.98
C ASP A 108 -13.79 -9.56 18.36
N ILE A 109 -14.71 -8.58 18.45
CA ILE A 109 -15.39 -8.25 19.71
C ILE A 109 -16.19 -9.45 20.24
N GLU A 110 -16.88 -10.17 19.36
CA GLU A 110 -17.65 -11.37 19.75
C GLU A 110 -16.73 -12.49 20.26
N ARG A 111 -15.55 -12.67 19.65
CA ARG A 111 -14.61 -13.75 19.98
C ARG A 111 -13.66 -13.44 21.14
N HIS A 112 -13.23 -12.19 21.24
CA HIS A 112 -12.11 -11.77 22.09
C HIS A 112 -12.47 -10.60 23.03
N GLY A 113 -13.72 -10.10 22.96
CA GLY A 113 -14.25 -9.07 23.84
C GLY A 113 -13.97 -7.63 23.39
N GLU A 114 -14.41 -6.68 24.21
CA GLU A 114 -14.40 -5.25 23.91
C GLU A 114 -12.99 -4.64 23.72
N ALA A 115 -11.94 -5.35 24.13
CA ALA A 115 -10.55 -4.92 23.89
C ALA A 115 -10.21 -4.79 22.39
N CYS A 116 -10.94 -5.50 21.52
CA CYS A 116 -10.79 -5.42 20.06
C CYS A 116 -11.50 -4.19 19.44
N ARG A 117 -12.27 -3.43 20.22
CA ARG A 117 -12.92 -2.21 19.72
C ARG A 117 -11.89 -1.11 19.50
N LEU A 118 -11.87 -0.55 18.29
CA LEU A 118 -11.05 0.62 17.99
C LEU A 118 -11.53 1.83 18.81
N THR A 119 -10.72 2.26 19.78
CA THR A 119 -10.98 3.46 20.59
C THR A 119 -10.78 4.74 19.78
N GLY A 120 -11.25 5.88 20.31
CA GLY A 120 -11.19 7.18 19.63
C GLY A 120 -9.79 7.58 19.17
N ILE A 121 -8.74 7.27 19.94
CA ILE A 121 -7.36 7.57 19.55
C ILE A 121 -6.91 6.76 18.32
N TYR A 122 -7.32 5.50 18.20
CA TYR A 122 -7.02 4.67 17.02
C TYR A 122 -7.80 5.15 15.80
N GLN A 123 -9.01 5.69 15.98
CA GLN A 123 -9.75 6.33 14.88
C GLN A 123 -9.01 7.57 14.35
N VAL A 124 -8.44 8.39 15.24
CA VAL A 124 -7.63 9.56 14.86
C VAL A 124 -6.32 9.13 14.18
N LEU A 125 -5.60 8.16 14.75
CA LEU A 125 -4.38 7.62 14.13
C LEU A 125 -4.65 7.03 12.75
N LYS A 126 -5.79 6.35 12.57
CA LYS A 126 -6.24 5.85 11.27
C LYS A 126 -6.49 6.98 10.28
N LEU A 127 -7.09 8.10 10.70
CA LEU A 127 -7.27 9.27 9.84
C LEU A 127 -5.93 9.89 9.41
N ILE A 128 -4.99 10.07 10.35
CA ILE A 128 -3.64 10.55 10.05
C ILE A 128 -2.96 9.63 9.02
N ALA A 129 -3.01 8.31 9.26
CA ALA A 129 -2.44 7.31 8.36
C ALA A 129 -3.04 7.32 6.94
N ARG A 130 -4.27 7.82 6.76
CA ARG A 130 -4.88 8.01 5.42
C ARG A 130 -4.41 9.25 4.70
N LEU A 131 -4.14 10.33 5.44
CA LEU A 131 -3.82 11.63 4.84
C LEU A 131 -2.32 11.76 4.55
N THR A 132 -1.46 11.20 5.39
CA THR A 132 0.00 11.30 5.22
C THR A 132 0.50 10.79 3.86
N PRO A 133 0.07 9.62 3.33
CA PRO A 133 0.53 9.12 2.02
C PRO A 133 0.21 10.07 0.86
N ARG A 134 -0.89 10.83 0.95
CA ARG A 134 -1.33 11.78 -0.08
C ARG A 134 -0.35 12.93 -0.22
N PHE A 135 0.04 13.54 0.90
CA PHE A 135 0.98 14.67 0.89
C PHE A 135 2.40 14.27 0.50
N ILE A 136 2.78 13.01 0.71
CA ILE A 136 4.10 12.51 0.31
C ILE A 136 4.17 12.24 -1.20
N SER A 137 3.14 11.61 -1.78
CA SER A 137 3.20 11.05 -3.14
C SER A 137 2.62 11.93 -4.25
N MET A 138 1.84 12.96 -3.94
CA MET A 138 1.18 13.83 -4.92
C MET A 138 1.97 15.07 -5.42
N PRO A 139 3.02 15.59 -4.76
CA PRO A 139 3.73 16.78 -5.26
C PRO A 139 4.31 16.59 -6.68
N PRO A 140 4.43 17.65 -7.49
CA PRO A 140 4.91 17.56 -8.88
C PRO A 140 6.38 17.14 -8.99
N TRP A 141 7.18 17.36 -7.94
CA TRP A 141 8.58 16.91 -7.87
C TRP A 141 8.76 15.52 -7.26
N TYR A 142 7.66 14.83 -6.91
CA TYR A 142 7.74 13.47 -6.38
C TYR A 142 8.24 12.51 -7.46
N SER A 143 9.16 11.61 -7.08
CA SER A 143 9.53 10.44 -7.88
C SER A 143 9.91 9.30 -6.94
N PRO A 144 9.40 8.07 -7.17
CA PRO A 144 9.76 6.92 -6.36
C PRO A 144 11.23 6.52 -6.52
N HIS A 145 11.87 6.89 -7.64
CA HIS A 145 13.31 6.67 -7.88
C HIS A 145 14.23 7.43 -6.93
N ARG A 146 13.69 8.41 -6.17
CA ARG A 146 14.46 9.13 -5.14
C ARG A 146 14.55 8.36 -3.82
N TYR A 147 13.77 7.30 -3.63
CA TYR A 147 13.87 6.51 -2.42
C TYR A 147 15.12 5.64 -2.47
N VAL A 148 16.10 6.00 -1.64
CA VAL A 148 17.22 5.11 -1.36
C VAL A 148 16.72 4.00 -0.45
N ILE A 149 16.60 2.80 -1.01
CA ILE A 149 16.36 1.59 -0.24
C ILE A 149 17.50 1.45 0.77
N THR A 150 17.19 1.40 2.06
CA THR A 150 18.21 1.27 3.10
C THR A 150 18.99 -0.04 2.93
N ASP A 151 20.26 -0.08 3.33
CA ASP A 151 21.09 -1.31 3.24
C ASP A 151 20.41 -2.53 3.89
N SER A 152 19.64 -2.30 4.95
CA SER A 152 18.85 -3.33 5.61
C SER A 152 17.78 -3.96 4.72
N VAL A 153 17.13 -3.16 3.88
CA VAL A 153 16.09 -3.58 2.94
C VAL A 153 16.74 -4.18 1.69
N GLN A 154 17.86 -3.64 1.21
CA GLN A 154 18.65 -4.26 0.14
C GLN A 154 19.16 -5.66 0.54
N ARG A 155 19.73 -5.83 1.74
CA ARG A 155 20.14 -7.14 2.26
C ARG A 155 18.97 -8.10 2.39
N LEU A 156 17.80 -7.60 2.81
CA LEU A 156 16.58 -8.39 2.91
C LEU A 156 16.14 -8.90 1.53
N SER A 157 16.09 -8.01 0.53
CA SER A 157 15.80 -8.35 -0.86
C SER A 157 16.78 -9.40 -1.40
N ALA A 158 18.09 -9.16 -1.28
CA ALA A 158 19.11 -10.11 -1.74
C ALA A 158 18.97 -11.49 -1.10
N ARG A 159 18.70 -11.55 0.22
CA ARG A 159 18.47 -12.82 0.93
C ARG A 159 17.24 -13.55 0.39
N LEU A 160 16.11 -12.85 0.26
CA LEU A 160 14.86 -13.44 -0.19
C LEU A 160 14.95 -13.92 -1.64
N SER A 161 15.62 -13.16 -2.51
CA SER A 161 15.87 -13.58 -3.90
C SER A 161 16.73 -14.84 -3.97
N ALA A 162 17.79 -14.94 -3.15
CA ALA A 162 18.62 -16.14 -3.09
C ALA A 162 17.82 -17.38 -2.62
N GLU A 163 16.96 -17.21 -1.62
CA GLU A 163 16.11 -18.29 -1.13
C GLU A 163 15.08 -18.73 -2.17
N ALA A 164 14.45 -17.79 -2.88
CA ALA A 164 13.52 -18.10 -3.95
C ALA A 164 14.18 -18.96 -5.04
N THR A 165 15.44 -18.69 -5.38
CA THR A 165 16.20 -19.49 -6.35
C THR A 165 16.64 -20.87 -5.85
N SER A 166 16.69 -21.08 -4.52
CA SER A 166 17.11 -22.35 -3.92
C SER A 166 16.00 -23.41 -3.81
N VAL A 167 14.75 -23.04 -4.14
CA VAL A 167 13.57 -23.91 -4.05
C VAL A 167 13.17 -24.49 -5.42
N GLY A 168 13.87 -24.10 -6.49
CA GLY A 168 13.76 -24.69 -7.84
C GLY A 168 14.88 -25.69 -8.12
#